data_AF-A0A957V565-F1
#
_entry.id   AF-A0A957V565-F1
#
_cell.length_a   1.000
_cell.length_b   1.000
_cell.length_c   1.000
_cell.angle_alpha   90.00
_cell.angle_beta   90.00
_cell.angle_gamma   90.00
#
_symmetry.space_group_name_H-M   'P 1'
#
loop_
_entity.id
_entity.type
_entity.pdbx_description
1 polymer ?
#
loop_
_entity_poly.entity_id
_entity_poly.type
_entity_poly.pdbx_seq_one_letter_code
_entity_poly.pdbx_strand_id
1 'polypeptide(L)'
;SGMHVHQSLWKDGKPLFAGDQYAGLSQEALWYIGGILKHINSLLAICAPTTNSYRRLVPGYEAPVVIAYSARNRSAACRIPVSSQSPKAKRVEFRCPDPSANPYLAFSAMLMAGLDGIKNKIDPGKPS
;
A
#
# COMPACT_ATOMS: atom_id res chain seq x y z
N SER A 1 -10.17 -14.31 4.46
CA SER A 1 -10.67 -13.02 3.93
C SER A 1 -9.66 -11.91 4.16
N GLY A 2 -9.56 -10.94 3.26
CA GLY A 2 -8.66 -9.78 3.41
C GLY A 2 -9.43 -8.45 3.46
N MET A 3 -8.77 -7.41 3.96
CA MET A 3 -9.24 -6.03 3.98
C MET A 3 -8.24 -5.20 3.18
N HIS A 4 -8.41 -5.14 1.86
CA HIS A 4 -7.54 -4.30 1.04
C HIS A 4 -7.87 -2.83 1.29
N VAL A 5 -6.84 -2.01 1.55
CA VAL A 5 -7.03 -0.61 1.92
C VAL A 5 -6.47 0.29 0.82
N HIS A 6 -7.35 1.06 0.20
CA HIS A 6 -7.02 2.05 -0.82
C HIS A 6 -6.65 3.37 -0.14
N GLN A 7 -5.50 3.95 -0.50
CA GLN A 7 -4.96 5.17 0.12
C GLN A 7 -4.50 6.16 -0.95
N SER A 8 -4.84 7.43 -0.77
CA SER A 8 -4.30 8.56 -1.53
C SER A 8 -4.27 9.82 -0.68
N LEU A 9 -3.24 10.65 -0.88
CA LEU A 9 -3.11 11.94 -0.22
C LEU A 9 -3.62 13.07 -1.12
N TRP A 10 -4.19 14.09 -0.47
CA TRP A 10 -4.76 15.26 -1.12
C TRP A 10 -4.33 16.52 -0.38
N LYS A 11 -4.13 17.59 -1.13
CA LYS A 11 -3.85 18.91 -0.58
C LYS A 11 -4.57 19.96 -1.43
N ASP A 12 -5.29 20.87 -0.78
CA ASP A 12 -6.01 21.96 -1.45
C ASP A 12 -6.91 21.48 -2.60
N GLY A 13 -7.59 20.33 -2.40
CA GLY A 13 -8.48 19.72 -3.38
C GLY A 13 -7.78 19.03 -4.57
N LYS A 14 -6.45 18.95 -4.57
CA LYS A 14 -5.65 18.29 -5.63
C LYS A 14 -5.11 16.94 -5.16
N PRO A 15 -5.22 15.87 -5.98
CA PRO A 15 -4.65 14.57 -5.66
C PRO A 15 -3.13 14.63 -5.77
N LEU A 16 -2.43 14.23 -4.70
CA LEU A 16 -0.96 14.22 -4.69
C LEU A 16 -0.38 12.95 -5.32
N PHE A 17 -1.17 11.90 -5.47
CA PHE A 17 -0.68 10.60 -5.94
C PHE A 17 -0.68 10.44 -7.46
N ALA A 18 -1.27 11.38 -8.20
CA ALA A 18 -1.26 11.35 -9.66
C ALA A 18 0.00 12.03 -10.21
N GLY A 19 0.62 11.42 -11.21
CA GLY A 19 1.82 11.95 -11.85
C GLY A 19 2.21 11.20 -13.12
N ASP A 20 3.47 11.34 -13.52
CA ASP A 20 4.06 10.81 -14.76
C ASP A 20 4.96 9.58 -14.53
N GLN A 21 5.05 9.08 -13.30
CA GLN A 21 5.86 7.93 -12.96
C GLN A 21 5.11 6.61 -13.24
N TYR A 22 5.68 5.49 -12.81
CA TYR A 22 5.11 4.16 -13.00
C TYR A 22 3.60 4.10 -12.70
N ALA A 23 2.83 3.57 -13.64
CA ALA A 23 1.36 3.44 -13.57
C ALA A 23 0.58 4.78 -13.38
N GLY A 24 1.20 5.90 -13.75
CA GLY A 24 0.62 7.25 -13.62
C GLY A 24 0.59 7.76 -12.18
N LEU A 25 1.53 7.29 -11.37
CA LEU A 25 1.76 7.78 -10.01
C LEU A 25 2.68 9.00 -10.02
N SER A 26 2.63 9.80 -8.95
CA SER A 26 3.64 10.81 -8.65
C SER A 26 4.86 10.19 -7.96
N GLN A 27 5.95 10.93 -7.91
CA GLN A 27 7.12 10.56 -7.10
C GLN A 27 6.78 10.48 -5.61
N GLU A 28 5.89 11.34 -5.11
CA GLU A 28 5.42 11.31 -3.72
C GLU A 28 4.68 10.01 -3.40
N ALA A 29 3.85 9.50 -4.33
CA ALA A 29 3.20 8.21 -4.16
C ALA A 29 4.20 7.04 -4.14
N LEU A 30 5.25 7.10 -4.96
CA LEU A 30 6.30 6.07 -4.93
C LEU A 30 7.04 6.06 -3.59
N TRP A 31 7.39 7.23 -3.05
CA TRP A 31 7.99 7.29 -1.71
C TRP A 31 7.05 6.83 -0.61
N TYR A 32 5.76 7.13 -0.72
CA TYR A 32 4.74 6.63 0.20
C TYR A 32 4.67 5.09 0.20
N ILE A 33 4.71 4.48 -0.99
CA ILE A 33 4.81 3.02 -1.15
C ILE A 33 6.12 2.50 -0.53
N GLY A 34 7.25 3.20 -0.75
CA GLY A 34 8.54 2.85 -0.15
C GLY A 34 8.48 2.79 1.37
N GLY A 35 7.79 3.75 1.99
CA GLY A 35 7.50 3.74 3.43
C GLY A 35 6.70 2.52 3.88
N ILE A 36 5.61 2.18 3.18
CA ILE A 36 4.81 0.98 3.48
C ILE A 36 5.66 -0.30 3.40
N LEU A 37 6.43 -0.46 2.31
CA LEU A 37 7.26 -1.66 2.10
C LEU A 37 8.38 -1.76 3.12
N LYS A 38 9.04 -0.64 3.46
CA LYS A 38 10.09 -0.59 4.49
C LYS A 38 9.57 -1.00 5.87
N HIS A 39 8.38 -0.54 6.24
CA HIS A 39 7.78 -0.77 7.57
C HIS A 39 6.83 -1.97 7.62
N ILE A 40 6.80 -2.80 6.57
CA ILE A 40 5.76 -3.82 6.39
C ILE A 40 5.67 -4.79 7.57
N ASN A 41 6.79 -5.26 8.10
CA ASN A 41 6.81 -6.20 9.23
C ASN A 41 6.17 -5.60 10.49
N SER A 42 6.47 -4.33 10.80
CA SER A 42 5.84 -3.59 11.90
C SER A 42 4.37 -3.31 11.63
N LEU A 43 4.01 -2.98 10.40
CA LEU A 43 2.61 -2.79 10.00
C LEU A 43 1.79 -4.05 10.18
N LEU A 44 2.33 -5.23 9.87
CA LEU A 44 1.59 -6.50 9.99
C LEU A 44 1.18 -6.80 11.44
N ALA A 45 1.96 -6.38 12.44
CA ALA A 45 1.55 -6.52 13.84
C ALA A 45 0.24 -5.77 14.17
N ILE A 46 -0.10 -4.74 13.40
CA ILE A 46 -1.29 -3.89 13.60
C ILE A 46 -2.39 -4.25 12.57
N CYS A 47 -2.00 -4.47 11.31
CA CYS A 47 -2.91 -4.68 10.19
C CYS A 47 -3.32 -6.14 10.00
N ALA A 48 -2.59 -7.09 10.58
CA ALA A 48 -2.82 -8.53 10.51
C ALA A 48 -2.56 -9.17 11.89
N PRO A 49 -3.26 -8.72 12.96
CA PRO A 49 -2.80 -8.89 14.34
C PRO A 49 -3.04 -10.27 14.96
N THR A 50 -3.60 -11.24 14.22
CA THR A 50 -3.96 -12.55 14.78
C THR A 50 -3.11 -13.67 14.19
N THR A 51 -2.97 -14.77 14.94
CA THR A 51 -2.35 -16.00 14.39
C THR A 51 -3.05 -16.50 13.13
N ASN A 52 -4.37 -16.32 13.02
CA ASN A 52 -5.15 -16.69 11.85
C ASN A 52 -4.86 -15.80 10.62
N SER A 53 -4.46 -14.55 10.83
CA SER A 53 -4.02 -13.64 9.76
C SER A 53 -2.87 -14.23 8.95
N TYR A 54 -1.92 -14.88 9.62
CA TYR A 54 -0.76 -15.50 8.97
C TYR A 54 -1.07 -16.83 8.27
N ARG A 55 -2.21 -17.47 8.58
CA ARG A 55 -2.71 -18.60 7.77
C ARG A 55 -3.26 -18.13 6.42
N ARG A 56 -3.67 -16.85 6.32
CA ARG A 56 -4.03 -16.23 5.04
C ARG A 56 -2.79 -15.77 4.26
N LEU A 57 -1.78 -15.20 4.93
CA LEU A 57 -0.57 -14.66 4.29
C LEU A 57 0.43 -15.76 3.90
N VAL A 58 -0.05 -16.73 3.11
CA VAL A 58 0.75 -17.84 2.58
C VAL A 58 0.62 -17.90 1.05
N PRO A 59 1.60 -18.47 0.33
CA PRO A 59 1.51 -18.63 -1.11
C PRO A 59 0.26 -19.44 -1.53
N GLY A 60 -0.34 -19.09 -2.66
CA GLY A 60 -1.42 -19.88 -3.29
C GLY A 60 -2.86 -19.36 -3.10
N TYR A 61 -3.10 -18.32 -2.28
CA TYR A 61 -4.46 -17.83 -1.96
C TYR A 61 -4.75 -16.37 -2.36
N GLU A 62 -4.22 -15.88 -3.48
CA GLU A 62 -4.29 -14.46 -3.93
C GLU A 62 -3.87 -13.41 -2.88
N ALA A 63 -3.31 -13.86 -1.75
CA ALA A 63 -2.81 -13.05 -0.66
C ALA A 63 -1.37 -12.59 -0.95
N PRO A 64 -1.03 -11.34 -0.61
CA PRO A 64 0.30 -10.83 -0.90
C PRO A 64 1.35 -11.49 -0.01
N VAL A 65 2.32 -12.16 -0.62
CA VAL A 65 3.50 -12.72 0.04
C VAL A 65 4.80 -12.10 -0.47
N VAL A 66 4.72 -11.29 -1.53
CA VAL A 66 5.86 -10.59 -2.11
C VAL A 66 5.85 -9.14 -1.62
N ILE A 67 6.92 -8.76 -0.93
CA ILE A 67 7.18 -7.37 -0.52
C ILE A 67 7.60 -6.57 -1.76
N ALA A 68 6.60 -6.15 -2.53
CA ALA A 68 6.78 -5.41 -3.76
C ALA A 68 5.54 -4.56 -4.06
N TYR A 69 5.66 -3.72 -5.09
CA TYR A 69 4.55 -3.00 -5.68
C TYR A 69 4.40 -3.31 -7.16
N SER A 70 3.16 -3.31 -7.67
CA SER A 70 2.89 -3.58 -9.09
C SER A 70 1.50 -3.10 -9.51
N ALA A 71 1.36 -2.70 -10.77
CA ALA A 71 0.05 -2.42 -11.36
C ALA A 71 -0.69 -3.68 -11.80
N ARG A 72 0.04 -4.78 -12.06
CA ARG A 72 -0.50 -6.02 -12.65
C ARG A 72 -0.43 -7.21 -11.69
N ASN A 73 0.66 -7.32 -10.92
CA ASN A 73 0.91 -8.47 -10.06
C ASN A 73 -0.07 -8.49 -8.88
N ARG A 74 -0.93 -9.52 -8.82
CA ARG A 74 -1.86 -9.76 -7.71
C ARG A 74 -1.21 -10.47 -6.52
N SER A 75 0.08 -10.74 -6.54
CA SER A 75 0.83 -11.28 -5.40
C SER A 75 1.65 -10.19 -4.68
N ALA A 76 1.69 -8.97 -5.22
CA ALA A 76 2.38 -7.82 -4.62
C ALA A 76 1.59 -7.25 -3.43
N ALA A 77 2.31 -6.87 -2.37
CA ALA A 77 1.77 -6.22 -1.18
C ALA A 77 1.04 -4.91 -1.48
N CYS A 78 1.64 -4.08 -2.35
CA CYS A 78 1.05 -2.83 -2.81
C CYS A 78 0.63 -2.93 -4.28
N ARG A 79 -0.67 -2.88 -4.56
CA ARG A 79 -1.18 -2.83 -5.94
C ARG A 79 -1.49 -1.40 -6.36
N ILE A 80 -1.29 -1.08 -7.64
CA ILE A 80 -1.70 0.19 -8.24
C ILE A 80 -2.90 -0.07 -9.17
N PRO A 81 -4.13 0.30 -8.78
CA PRO A 81 -5.28 0.17 -9.66
C PRO A 81 -5.18 1.07 -10.89
N VAL A 82 -5.29 0.48 -12.08
CA VAL A 82 -5.19 1.18 -13.38
C VAL A 82 -6.51 1.29 -14.14
N SER A 83 -7.65 0.99 -13.50
CA SER A 83 -8.97 0.97 -14.15
C SER A 83 -9.50 2.34 -14.58
N SER A 84 -8.94 3.44 -14.05
CA SER A 84 -9.33 4.80 -14.41
C SER A 84 -8.11 5.64 -14.77
N GLN A 85 -8.27 6.45 -15.82
CA GLN A 85 -7.27 7.45 -16.21
C GLN A 85 -7.40 8.75 -15.41
N SER A 86 -8.48 8.92 -14.62
CA SER A 86 -8.68 10.14 -13.84
C SER A 86 -7.59 10.30 -12.78
N PRO A 87 -6.91 11.46 -12.70
CA PRO A 87 -5.97 11.76 -11.62
C PRO A 87 -6.59 11.59 -10.23
N LYS A 88 -7.89 11.92 -10.09
CA LYS A 88 -8.65 11.79 -8.83
C LYS A 88 -8.79 10.34 -8.35
N ALA A 89 -8.63 9.37 -9.24
CA ALA A 89 -8.74 7.95 -8.92
C ALA A 89 -7.38 7.30 -8.59
N LYS A 90 -6.26 8.02 -8.73
CA LYS A 90 -4.91 7.49 -8.48
C LYS A 90 -4.68 7.25 -6.98
N ARG A 91 -4.22 6.04 -6.66
CA ARG A 91 -4.10 5.52 -5.29
C ARG A 91 -3.20 4.29 -5.26
N VAL A 92 -2.75 3.93 -4.06
CA VAL A 92 -2.18 2.61 -3.75
C VAL A 92 -3.22 1.75 -3.03
N GLU A 93 -3.23 0.46 -3.29
CA GLU A 93 -3.97 -0.55 -2.52
C GLU A 93 -2.97 -1.40 -1.73
N PHE A 94 -2.97 -1.28 -0.40
CA PHE A 94 -2.23 -2.19 0.46
C PHE A 94 -3.10 -3.40 0.80
N ARG A 95 -2.63 -4.59 0.44
CA ARG A 95 -3.45 -5.82 0.39
C ARG A 95 -3.23 -6.76 1.57
N CYS A 96 -2.22 -6.51 2.37
CA CYS A 96 -1.90 -7.34 3.53
C CYS A 96 -2.96 -7.28 4.65
N PRO A 97 -3.61 -6.14 4.97
CA PRO A 97 -4.50 -6.07 6.11
C PRO A 97 -5.68 -7.06 6.00
N ASP A 98 -6.24 -7.41 7.15
CA ASP A 98 -7.44 -8.24 7.24
C ASP A 98 -8.45 -7.68 8.26
N PRO A 99 -9.72 -8.13 8.23
CA PRO A 99 -10.78 -7.55 9.06
C PRO A 99 -10.64 -7.74 10.57
N SER A 100 -9.64 -8.50 11.05
CA SER A 100 -9.37 -8.61 12.49
C SER A 100 -8.64 -7.39 13.06
N ALA A 101 -8.07 -6.55 12.19
CA ALA A 101 -7.37 -5.34 12.60
C ALA A 101 -8.33 -4.28 13.15
N ASN A 102 -7.88 -3.56 14.20
CA ASN A 102 -8.54 -2.35 14.61
C ASN A 102 -8.33 -1.26 13.53
N PRO A 103 -9.39 -0.77 12.86
CA PRO A 103 -9.24 0.13 11.72
C PRO A 103 -8.59 1.47 12.09
N TYR A 104 -8.83 1.98 13.30
CA TYR A 104 -8.21 3.23 13.75
C TYR A 104 -6.69 3.10 13.83
N LEU A 105 -6.20 2.01 14.42
CA LEU A 105 -4.77 1.74 14.55
C LEU A 105 -4.15 1.40 13.19
N ALA A 106 -4.81 0.54 12.40
CA ALA A 106 -4.32 0.13 11.09
C ALA A 106 -4.16 1.33 10.14
N PHE A 107 -5.18 2.18 10.02
CA PHE A 107 -5.14 3.34 9.12
C PHE A 107 -4.11 4.37 9.58
N SER A 108 -4.01 4.62 10.89
CA SER A 108 -2.99 5.51 11.45
C SER A 108 -1.58 4.99 11.18
N ALA A 109 -1.34 3.69 11.41
CA ALA A 109 -0.02 3.08 11.19
C ALA A 109 0.39 3.13 9.72
N MET A 110 -0.51 2.80 8.79
CA MET A 110 -0.23 2.90 7.35
C MET A 110 0.06 4.33 6.91
N LEU A 111 -0.70 5.31 7.41
CA LEU A 111 -0.45 6.72 7.13
C LEU A 111 0.93 7.13 7.61
N MET A 112 1.30 6.81 8.86
CA MET A 112 2.60 7.16 9.41
C MET A 112 3.76 6.50 8.65
N ALA A 113 3.62 5.22 8.27
CA ALA A 113 4.61 4.53 7.46
C ALA A 113 4.79 5.22 6.10
N GLY A 114 3.70 5.58 5.43
CA GLY A 114 3.77 6.27 4.14
C GLY A 114 4.32 7.71 4.25
N LEU A 115 4.00 8.45 5.31
CA LEU A 115 4.57 9.78 5.57
C LEU A 115 6.07 9.70 5.86
N ASP A 116 6.54 8.69 6.60
CA ASP A 116 7.98 8.43 6.79
C ASP A 116 8.67 8.14 5.45
N GLY A 117 8.01 7.35 4.59
CA GLY A 117 8.37 7.12 3.20
C GLY A 117 8.66 8.40 2.43
N ILE A 118 7.69 9.32 2.41
CA ILE A 118 7.80 10.63 1.76
C ILE A 118 8.91 11.47 2.38
N LYS A 119 8.93 11.61 3.71
CA LYS A 119 9.89 12.47 4.42
C LYS A 119 11.34 12.04 4.17
N ASN A 120 11.60 10.74 4.16
CA ASN A 120 12.93 10.17 3.97
C ASN A 120 13.22 9.76 2.52
N LYS A 121 12.32 10.07 1.58
CA LYS A 121 12.43 9.74 0.14
C LYS A 121 12.79 8.27 -0.11
N ILE A 122 12.14 7.37 0.62
CA ILE A 122 12.45 5.94 0.58
C ILE A 122 12.03 5.38 -0.78
N ASP A 123 12.99 4.84 -1.53
CA ASP A 123 12.74 4.20 -2.82
C ASP A 123 12.03 2.84 -2.62
N PRO A 124 10.85 2.60 -3.23
CA PRO A 124 10.17 1.31 -3.17
C PRO A 124 10.86 0.20 -3.98
N GLY A 125 11.94 0.52 -4.70
CA GLY A 125 12.65 -0.39 -5.60
C GLY A 125 12.02 -0.43 -6.99
N LYS A 126 12.43 -1.41 -7.81
CA LYS A 126 11.81 -1.61 -9.12
C LYS A 126 10.44 -2.30 -8.96
N PRO A 127 9.45 -1.96 -9.80
CA PRO A 127 8.16 -2.65 -9.76
C PRO A 127 8.33 -4.12 -10.14
N SER A 128 7.50 -4.99 -9.54
CA SER A 128 7.46 -6.43 -9.86
C SER A 128 6.45 -6.78 -10.94
#